data_AF-A0A943Y8A3-F1
#
_entry.id   AF-A0A943Y8A3-F1
#
_cell.length_a   1.000
_cell.length_b   1.000
_cell.length_c   1.000
_cell.angle_alpha   90.00
_cell.angle_beta   90.00
_cell.angle_gamma   90.00
#
_symmetry.space_group_name_H-M   'P 1'
#
loop_
_entity.id
_entity.type
_entity.pdbx_description
1 polymer ?
#
loop_
_entity_poly.entity_id
_entity_poly.type
_entity_poly.pdbx_seq_one_letter_code
_entity_poly.pdbx_strand_id
1 'polypeptide(L)'
;MKKINNKGFSLVELIIVIAIMAILVGIVGTQVLPYIDKAKEAKDIQIVSGYCTDATTAFVGCTDQLDSTKIYTITATKGASGWTVDAKDNTGTNSTVLRNAFVEMNEITTKAPNLQSKEGKKITKITIVCKHGNLTAKLTVDGPQNPSAFEVEIK
;
A
#
# COMPACT_ATOMS: atom_id res chain seq x y z
N MET A 1 -22.51 -57.71 30.67
CA MET A 1 -22.28 -56.37 31.27
C MET A 1 -21.08 -55.75 30.57
N LYS A 2 -21.25 -54.60 29.89
CA LYS A 2 -20.21 -53.99 29.03
C LYS A 2 -19.34 -53.08 29.91
N LYS A 3 -18.08 -53.45 30.12
CA LYS A 3 -17.12 -52.67 30.94
C LYS A 3 -16.67 -51.46 30.12
N ILE A 4 -17.14 -50.27 30.48
CA ILE A 4 -16.75 -49.02 29.84
C ILE A 4 -15.40 -48.61 30.43
N ASN A 5 -14.32 -48.90 29.71
CA ASN A 5 -12.98 -48.45 30.06
C ASN A 5 -12.85 -46.97 29.68
N ASN A 6 -13.27 -46.06 30.57
CA ASN A 6 -12.88 -44.66 30.47
C ASN A 6 -11.39 -44.56 30.86
N LYS A 7 -10.50 -44.89 29.91
CA LYS A 7 -9.13 -44.39 29.91
C LYS A 7 -9.22 -42.91 29.60
N GLY A 8 -9.64 -42.12 30.60
CA GLY A 8 -9.56 -40.67 30.54
C GLY A 8 -8.11 -40.28 30.33
N PHE A 9 -7.90 -39.24 29.53
CA PHE A 9 -6.61 -38.61 29.32
C PHE A 9 -5.91 -38.44 30.68
N SER A 10 -4.70 -39.00 30.82
CA SER A 10 -3.93 -38.86 32.05
C SER A 10 -3.57 -37.39 32.25
N LEU A 11 -3.61 -36.92 33.49
CA LEU A 11 -3.16 -35.57 33.86
C LEU A 11 -1.73 -35.29 33.33
N VAL A 12 -0.89 -36.32 33.34
CA VAL A 12 0.50 -36.27 32.85
C VAL A 12 0.55 -36.06 31.34
N GLU A 13 -0.31 -36.73 30.59
CA GLU A 13 -0.40 -36.57 29.13
C GLU A 13 -0.81 -35.14 28.78
N LEU A 14 -1.72 -34.53 29.55
CA LEU A 14 -2.17 -33.16 29.33
C LEU A 14 -1.06 -32.11 29.61
N ILE A 15 -0.28 -32.30 30.68
CA ILE A 15 0.82 -31.37 31.03
C ILE A 15 1.92 -31.39 29.95
N ILE A 16 2.22 -32.55 29.38
CA ILE A 16 3.21 -32.67 28.30
C ILE A 16 2.72 -31.92 27.05
N VAL A 17 1.42 -32.01 26.73
CA VAL A 17 0.85 -31.31 25.57
C VAL A 17 0.96 -29.80 25.72
N ILE A 18 0.60 -29.22 26.87
CA ILE A 18 0.73 -27.77 27.08
C ILE A 18 2.19 -27.31 27.02
N ALA A 19 3.13 -28.13 27.50
CA ALA A 19 4.56 -27.82 27.46
C ALA A 19 5.07 -27.75 26.02
N ILE A 20 4.71 -28.73 25.19
CA ILE A 20 5.11 -28.75 23.78
C ILE A 20 4.43 -27.60 23.01
N MET A 21 3.14 -27.36 23.23
CA MET A 21 2.44 -26.24 22.61
C MET A 21 3.05 -24.88 22.97
N ALA A 22 3.51 -24.70 24.22
CA ALA A 22 4.19 -23.48 24.64
C ALA A 22 5.52 -23.27 23.89
N ILE A 23 6.34 -24.31 23.73
CA ILE A 23 7.60 -24.24 22.98
C ILE A 23 7.34 -23.92 21.51
N LEU A 24 6.36 -24.60 20.89
CA LEU A 24 6.01 -24.40 19.48
C LEU A 24 5.54 -22.97 19.22
N VAL A 25 4.66 -22.42 20.05
CA VAL A 25 4.18 -21.03 19.90
C VAL A 25 5.33 -20.03 20.06
N GLY A 26 6.28 -20.30 20.97
CA GLY A 26 7.46 -19.45 21.15
C GLY A 26 8.34 -19.34 19.89
N ILE A 27 8.64 -20.46 19.24
CA ILE A 27 9.47 -20.50 18.01
C ILE A 27 8.71 -19.91 16.82
N VAL A 28 7.40 -20.17 16.71
CA VAL A 28 6.56 -19.60 15.66
C VAL A 28 6.50 -18.08 15.77
N GLY A 29 6.42 -17.53 16.99
CA GLY A 29 6.42 -16.09 17.22
C GLY A 29 7.68 -15.39 16.68
N THR A 30 8.87 -15.92 16.97
CA THR A 30 10.13 -15.27 16.55
C THR A 30 10.35 -15.33 15.04
N GLN A 31 9.87 -16.36 14.37
CA GLN A 31 10.01 -16.50 12.92
C GLN A 31 8.89 -15.82 12.14
N VAL A 32 7.63 -15.94 12.56
CA VAL A 32 6.48 -15.50 11.75
C VAL A 32 6.26 -13.98 11.79
N LEU A 33 6.52 -13.31 12.91
CA LEU A 33 6.34 -11.85 13.05
C LEU A 33 7.04 -11.02 11.96
N PRO A 34 8.34 -11.23 11.64
CA PRO A 34 8.99 -10.48 10.57
C PRO A 34 8.42 -10.79 9.18
N TYR A 35 7.96 -12.02 8.93
CA TYR A 35 7.31 -12.36 7.65
C TYR A 35 5.94 -11.68 7.50
N ILE A 36 5.17 -11.55 8.59
CA ILE A 36 3.90 -10.80 8.57
C ILE A 36 4.16 -9.32 8.26
N ASP A 37 5.17 -8.71 8.87
CA ASP A 37 5.50 -7.31 8.61
C ASP A 37 5.94 -7.11 7.16
N LYS A 38 6.79 -8.00 6.61
CA LYS A 38 7.16 -7.98 5.18
C LYS A 38 5.97 -8.19 4.24
N ALA A 39 5.04 -9.09 4.60
CA ALA A 39 3.84 -9.32 3.80
C ALA A 39 2.93 -8.09 3.76
N LYS A 40 2.79 -7.38 4.88
CA LYS A 40 2.08 -6.09 4.93
C LYS A 40 2.78 -5.04 4.09
N GLU A 41 4.10 -4.95 4.15
CA GLU A 41 4.88 -4.01 3.34
C GLU A 41 4.70 -4.28 1.84
N ALA A 42 4.80 -5.54 1.42
CA ALA A 42 4.56 -5.93 0.03
C ALA A 42 3.13 -5.57 -0.43
N LYS A 43 2.13 -5.74 0.45
CA LYS A 43 0.74 -5.37 0.16
C LYS A 43 0.58 -3.84 0.04
N ASP A 44 1.23 -3.08 0.90
CA ASP A 44 1.23 -1.61 0.85
C ASP A 44 1.93 -1.11 -0.43
N ILE A 45 3.05 -1.72 -0.83
CA ILE A 45 3.71 -1.44 -2.10
C ILE A 45 2.74 -1.69 -3.26
N GLN A 46 2.02 -2.81 -3.28
CA GLN A 46 1.01 -3.08 -4.32
C GLN A 46 -0.10 -2.02 -4.39
N ILE A 47 -0.62 -1.58 -3.25
CA ILE A 47 -1.62 -0.51 -3.19
C ILE A 47 -1.06 0.78 -3.80
N VAL A 48 0.16 1.17 -3.40
CA VAL A 48 0.82 2.37 -3.88
C VAL A 48 1.15 2.27 -5.39
N SER A 49 1.67 1.14 -5.86
CA SER A 49 1.91 0.85 -7.28
C SER A 49 0.63 0.89 -8.11
N GLY A 50 -0.50 0.46 -7.53
CA GLY A 50 -1.83 0.59 -8.14
C GLY A 50 -2.14 2.04 -8.51
N TYR A 51 -1.89 2.99 -7.60
CA TYR A 51 -2.08 4.41 -7.90
C TYR A 51 -1.17 4.91 -9.03
N CYS A 52 0.03 4.36 -9.20
CA CYS A 52 0.86 4.69 -10.36
C CYS A 52 0.18 4.27 -11.67
N THR A 53 -0.42 3.07 -11.68
CA THR A 53 -1.17 2.55 -12.84
C THR A 53 -2.43 3.36 -13.13
N ASP A 54 -3.17 3.73 -12.07
CA ASP A 54 -4.36 4.59 -12.20
C ASP A 54 -3.98 5.98 -12.71
N ALA A 55 -2.88 6.56 -12.21
CA ALA A 55 -2.35 7.84 -12.69
C ALA A 55 -1.94 7.79 -14.16
N THR A 56 -1.23 6.73 -14.59
CA THR A 56 -0.89 6.53 -16.00
C THR A 56 -2.14 6.44 -16.86
N THR A 57 -3.13 5.66 -16.43
CA THR A 57 -4.38 5.47 -17.17
C THR A 57 -5.17 6.79 -17.25
N ALA A 58 -5.23 7.55 -16.15
CA ALA A 58 -5.88 8.86 -16.10
C ALA A 58 -5.19 9.84 -17.04
N PHE A 59 -3.86 9.86 -16.99
CA PHE A 59 -3.02 10.72 -17.82
C PHE A 59 -3.19 10.42 -19.30
N VAL A 60 -3.09 9.15 -19.71
CA VAL A 60 -3.30 8.70 -21.09
C VAL A 60 -4.70 9.08 -21.57
N GLY A 61 -5.72 8.85 -20.73
CA GLY A 61 -7.11 9.14 -21.05
C GLY A 61 -7.45 10.63 -21.22
N CYS A 62 -6.62 11.54 -20.73
CA CYS A 62 -6.81 12.98 -20.89
C CYS A 62 -5.73 13.69 -21.71
N THR A 63 -4.84 12.96 -22.38
CA THR A 63 -3.72 13.53 -23.17
C THR A 63 -4.17 14.61 -24.16
N ASP A 64 -5.30 14.43 -24.84
CA ASP A 64 -5.86 15.40 -25.79
C ASP A 64 -6.23 16.77 -25.17
N GLN A 65 -6.40 16.81 -23.85
CA GLN A 65 -6.74 18.02 -23.09
C GLN A 65 -5.54 18.59 -22.32
N LEU A 66 -4.38 17.95 -22.44
CA LEU A 66 -3.15 18.31 -21.77
C LEU A 66 -2.12 18.81 -22.79
N ASP A 67 -1.26 19.74 -22.37
CA ASP A 67 -0.16 20.22 -23.20
C ASP A 67 0.93 19.13 -23.28
N SER A 68 1.15 18.62 -24.49
CA SER A 68 2.11 17.55 -24.76
C SER A 68 3.57 17.94 -24.47
N THR A 69 3.88 19.24 -24.36
CA THR A 69 5.21 19.75 -24.01
C THR A 69 5.44 19.80 -22.49
N LYS A 70 4.39 19.64 -21.69
CA LYS A 70 4.45 19.75 -20.23
C LYS A 70 4.60 18.40 -19.56
N ILE A 71 5.14 18.47 -18.35
CA ILE A 71 5.20 17.36 -17.40
C ILE A 71 4.14 17.61 -16.35
N TYR A 72 3.35 16.60 -16.03
CA TYR A 72 2.29 16.71 -15.04
C TYR A 72 2.65 15.94 -13.77
N THR A 73 2.35 16.50 -12.61
CA THR A 73 2.61 15.91 -11.31
C THR A 73 1.29 15.82 -10.54
N ILE A 74 0.89 14.60 -10.19
CA ILE A 74 -0.22 14.32 -9.27
C ILE A 74 0.38 14.18 -7.87
N THR A 75 -0.18 14.89 -6.89
CA THR A 75 0.25 14.85 -5.50
C THR A 75 -0.95 14.53 -4.62
N ALA A 76 -0.97 13.33 -4.03
CA ALA A 76 -1.91 12.97 -2.99
C ALA A 76 -1.27 13.21 -1.62
N THR A 77 -1.89 14.05 -0.79
CA THR A 77 -1.37 14.46 0.52
C THR A 77 -2.32 14.01 1.62
N LYS A 78 -1.78 13.40 2.67
CA LYS A 78 -2.51 13.02 3.87
C LYS A 78 -2.68 14.23 4.78
N GLY A 79 -3.91 14.72 4.91
CA GLY A 79 -4.31 15.74 5.86
C GLY A 79 -4.95 15.16 7.13
N ALA A 80 -5.37 16.04 8.04
CA ALA A 80 -6.04 15.65 9.28
C ALA A 80 -7.41 14.97 9.04
N SER A 81 -8.12 15.40 7.99
CA SER A 81 -9.50 14.96 7.67
C SER A 81 -9.57 13.92 6.55
N GLY A 82 -8.43 13.46 6.03
CA GLY A 82 -8.38 12.55 4.89
C GLY A 82 -7.29 12.90 3.88
N TRP A 83 -7.35 12.29 2.70
CA TRP A 83 -6.41 12.54 1.63
C TRP A 83 -6.95 13.60 0.68
N THR A 84 -6.10 14.53 0.27
CA THR A 84 -6.38 15.51 -0.78
C THR A 84 -5.52 15.23 -2.00
N VAL A 85 -5.99 15.56 -3.20
CA VAL A 85 -5.23 15.38 -4.44
C VAL A 85 -5.14 16.70 -5.19
N ASP A 86 -3.93 17.03 -5.59
CA ASP A 86 -3.62 18.09 -6.54
C ASP A 86 -2.99 17.49 -7.79
N ALA A 87 -3.26 18.07 -8.96
CA ALA A 87 -2.52 17.77 -10.18
C ALA A 87 -2.09 19.07 -10.83
N LYS A 88 -0.80 19.21 -11.14
CA LYS A 88 -0.21 20.44 -11.68
C LYS A 88 0.76 20.13 -12.80
N ASP A 89 0.92 21.04 -13.75
CA ASP A 89 2.05 20.99 -14.67
C ASP A 89 3.35 21.46 -14.00
N ASN A 90 4.47 21.34 -14.72
CA ASN A 90 5.79 21.78 -14.29
C ASN A 90 5.96 23.31 -14.19
N THR A 91 4.94 24.09 -14.57
CA THR A 91 4.89 25.55 -14.34
C THR A 91 4.06 25.92 -13.11
N GLY A 92 3.44 24.93 -12.45
CA GLY A 92 2.58 25.12 -11.29
C GLY A 92 1.12 25.39 -11.62
N THR A 93 0.72 25.31 -12.89
CA THR A 93 -0.68 25.46 -13.31
C THR A 93 -1.47 24.20 -12.97
N ASN A 94 -2.65 24.38 -12.37
CA ASN A 94 -3.50 23.26 -11.98
C ASN A 94 -4.13 22.58 -13.20
N SER A 95 -4.10 21.24 -13.22
CA SER A 95 -4.84 20.40 -14.17
C SER A 95 -6.03 19.75 -13.47
N THR A 96 -7.21 20.36 -13.60
CA THR A 96 -8.46 19.82 -13.02
C THR A 96 -8.90 18.54 -13.71
N VAL A 97 -8.68 18.42 -15.02
CA VAL A 97 -9.02 17.21 -15.80
C VAL A 97 -8.24 16.00 -15.30
N LEU A 98 -6.92 16.12 -15.13
CA LEU A 98 -6.08 15.03 -14.67
C LEU A 98 -6.38 14.67 -13.21
N ARG A 99 -6.59 15.68 -12.36
CA ARG A 99 -6.99 15.47 -10.96
C ARG A 99 -8.29 14.69 -10.88
N ASN A 100 -9.31 15.11 -11.61
CA ASN A 100 -10.63 14.48 -11.57
C ASN A 100 -10.55 13.04 -12.12
N ALA A 101 -9.90 12.84 -13.27
CA ALA A 101 -9.73 11.50 -13.86
C ALA A 101 -9.01 10.53 -12.90
N PHE A 102 -7.99 11.00 -12.19
CA PHE A 102 -7.31 10.20 -11.18
C PHE A 102 -8.22 9.88 -9.99
N VAL A 103 -8.86 10.89 -9.39
CA VAL A 103 -9.72 10.71 -8.21
C VAL A 103 -10.96 9.87 -8.52
N GLU A 104 -11.52 9.97 -9.72
CA GLU A 104 -12.67 9.15 -10.14
C GLU A 104 -12.30 7.67 -10.29
N MET A 105 -11.07 7.36 -10.70
CA MET A 105 -10.65 5.96 -10.84
C MET A 105 -10.32 5.27 -9.52
N ASN A 106 -9.74 6.01 -8.57
CA ASN A 106 -9.19 5.40 -7.35
C ASN A 106 -9.89 5.82 -6.05
N GLU A 107 -10.72 6.85 -6.11
CA GLU A 107 -11.52 7.38 -5.01
C GLU A 107 -10.70 7.73 -3.76
N ILE A 108 -9.39 8.00 -3.87
CA ILE A 108 -8.45 8.13 -2.73
C ILE A 108 -8.88 9.18 -1.69
N THR A 109 -9.64 10.19 -2.11
CA THR A 109 -10.17 11.26 -1.26
C THR A 109 -11.32 10.79 -0.36
N THR A 110 -12.07 9.75 -0.77
CA THR A 110 -13.19 9.18 0.00
C THR A 110 -12.86 7.80 0.57
N LYS A 111 -11.98 7.05 -0.09
CA LYS A 111 -11.46 5.74 0.31
C LYS A 111 -9.96 5.86 0.53
N ALA A 112 -9.59 6.25 1.75
CA ALA A 112 -8.19 6.39 2.11
C ALA A 112 -7.41 5.07 1.89
N PRO A 113 -6.14 5.13 1.46
CA PRO A 113 -5.28 3.96 1.33
C PRO A 113 -5.21 3.18 2.66
N ASN A 114 -5.57 1.90 2.64
CA ASN A 114 -5.53 1.04 3.82
C ASN A 114 -4.12 0.45 4.03
N LEU A 115 -3.17 1.31 4.40
CA LEU A 115 -1.76 0.95 4.60
C LEU A 115 -1.54 0.35 5.99
N GLN A 116 -1.02 -0.88 6.03
CA GLN A 116 -1.00 -1.68 7.26
C GLN A 116 0.40 -1.86 7.85
N SER A 117 1.45 -1.72 7.03
CA SER A 117 2.84 -1.86 7.47
C SER A 117 3.30 -0.66 8.30
N LYS A 118 4.37 -0.86 9.08
CA LYS A 118 4.98 0.20 9.90
C LYS A 118 5.46 1.37 9.03
N GLU A 119 6.02 1.08 7.87
CA GLU A 119 6.51 2.09 6.92
C GLU A 119 5.37 2.70 6.11
N GLY A 120 4.42 1.89 5.63
CA GLY A 120 3.25 2.38 4.88
C GLY A 120 2.40 3.37 5.68
N LYS A 121 2.20 3.15 6.99
CA LYS A 121 1.47 4.09 7.85
C LYS A 121 2.12 5.47 7.98
N LYS A 122 3.45 5.55 7.76
CA LYS A 122 4.21 6.80 7.79
C LYS A 122 4.09 7.58 6.49
N ILE A 123 3.53 7.01 5.43
CA ILE A 123 3.33 7.73 4.16
C ILE A 123 2.39 8.93 4.42
N THR A 124 2.91 10.12 4.11
CA THR A 124 2.19 11.40 4.20
C THR A 124 1.91 12.01 2.84
N LYS A 125 2.68 11.63 1.82
CA LYS A 125 2.54 12.14 0.45
C LYS A 125 2.85 11.05 -0.56
N ILE A 126 2.06 10.98 -1.62
CA ILE A 126 2.32 10.18 -2.82
C ILE A 126 2.43 11.16 -3.99
N THR A 127 3.55 11.12 -4.70
CA THR A 127 3.82 12.01 -5.83
C THR A 127 4.00 11.17 -7.08
N ILE A 128 3.28 11.48 -8.15
CA ILE A 128 3.34 10.75 -9.42
C ILE A 128 3.62 11.75 -10.54
N VAL A 129 4.75 11.58 -11.21
CA VAL A 129 5.19 12.46 -12.30
C VAL A 129 4.96 11.75 -13.63
N CYS A 130 4.07 12.30 -14.45
CA CYS A 130 3.69 11.79 -15.77
C CYS A 130 4.33 12.64 -16.89
N LYS A 131 4.94 12.00 -17.88
CA LYS A 131 5.58 12.67 -19.04
C LYS A 131 4.99 12.19 -20.37
N HIS A 132 4.61 13.12 -21.25
CA HIS A 132 4.04 12.80 -22.57
C HIS A 132 5.01 12.04 -23.50
N GLY A 133 6.26 12.49 -23.61
CA GLY A 133 7.17 12.01 -24.68
C GLY A 133 7.46 10.51 -24.65
N ASN A 134 7.58 9.90 -23.46
CA ASN A 134 7.83 8.47 -23.29
C ASN A 134 6.70 7.77 -22.51
N LEU A 135 5.56 8.45 -22.28
CA LEU A 135 4.45 8.00 -21.42
C LEU A 135 4.90 7.36 -20.10
N THR A 136 5.94 7.94 -19.48
CA THR A 136 6.46 7.41 -18.22
C THR A 136 5.75 8.02 -17.02
N ALA A 137 5.45 7.18 -16.03
CA ALA A 137 4.97 7.62 -14.72
C ALA A 137 5.95 7.17 -13.64
N LYS A 138 6.49 8.12 -12.87
CA LYS A 138 7.33 7.83 -11.70
C LYS A 138 6.58 8.20 -10.42
N LEU A 139 6.34 7.21 -9.58
CA LEU A 139 5.77 7.37 -8.24
C LEU A 139 6.88 7.41 -7.19
N THR A 140 6.78 8.39 -6.30
CA THR A 140 7.57 8.48 -5.07
C THR A 140 6.66 8.73 -3.87
N VAL A 141 7.14 8.41 -2.66
CA VAL A 141 6.41 8.66 -1.41
C VAL A 141 7.28 9.40 -0.40
N ASP A 142 6.65 10.22 0.44
CA ASP A 142 7.30 10.88 1.58
C ASP A 142 6.82 10.29 2.91
N GLY A 143 7.70 10.26 3.91
CA GLY A 143 7.39 9.90 5.30
C GLY A 143 8.03 8.61 5.81
N PRO A 144 8.07 7.49 5.06
CA PRO A 144 8.82 6.29 5.45
C PRO A 144 10.31 6.56 5.67
N GLN A 145 10.97 5.74 6.48
CA GLN A 145 12.44 5.77 6.65
C GLN A 145 13.16 5.23 5.41
N ASN A 146 12.53 4.32 4.66
CA ASN A 146 13.01 3.83 3.37
C ASN A 146 11.98 4.09 2.26
N PRO A 147 11.89 5.33 1.75
CA PRO A 147 10.91 5.70 0.72
C PRO A 147 11.14 4.99 -0.62
N SER A 148 12.39 4.59 -0.91
CA SER A 148 12.76 3.89 -2.16
C SER A 148 12.11 2.52 -2.31
N ALA A 149 11.67 1.89 -1.22
CA ALA A 149 10.91 0.63 -1.27
C ALA A 149 9.54 0.78 -1.95
N PHE A 150 9.02 2.00 -2.05
CA PHE A 150 7.72 2.33 -2.64
C PHE A 150 7.85 3.08 -3.97
N GLU A 151 9.06 3.28 -4.49
CA GLU A 151 9.25 3.89 -5.80
C GLU A 151 8.83 2.94 -6.92
N VAL A 152 8.05 3.47 -7.87
CA VAL A 152 7.55 2.71 -9.02
C VAL A 152 7.75 3.56 -10.26
N GLU A 153 8.34 2.97 -11.30
CA GLU A 153 8.46 3.61 -12.61
C GLU A 153 7.79 2.71 -13.65
N ILE A 154 6.78 3.26 -14.32
CA ILE A 154 6.11 2.62 -15.46
C ILE A 154 6.61 3.33 -16.72
N LYS A 155 6.96 2.54 -17.75
CA LYS A 155 7.39 3.01 -19.07
C LYS A 155 6.43 2.54 -20.14
#